data_AF-F7HRI2-F1
#
_entry.id   AF-F7HRI2-F1
#
_cell.length_a   1.000
_cell.length_b   1.000
_cell.length_c   1.000
_cell.angle_alpha   90.00
_cell.angle_beta   90.00
_cell.angle_gamma   90.00
#
_symmetry.space_group_name_H-M   'P 1'
#
loop_
_entity.id
_entity.type
_entity.pdbx_description
1 polymer ?
#
loop_
_entity_poly.entity_id
_entity_poly.type
_entity_poly.pdbx_seq_one_letter_code
_entity_poly.pdbx_strand_id
1 'polypeptide(L)'
;MSVSGLKAELKFLASIFDKNHERFRIVSWKLDELHCQFLVPQPGSPHSPPPPLTLHCNITESYPSSSPIWFVDSDDPNLTSVLERLEDTKNNNSLRQQLKWLICELCRLYNVPKHLDVEMLDQPLPTGQNGTTEEVTSEEEEEEEEMAEDIEDLDHYEMKEEEPISGKKSEDEGIEKENLAILEKIRKTQRQDHLNGAVSGSVQASDRLMKELRDIYRSQSYKTGIYSVELINDSLYDWHVKLQKVDPDSPLHSDLQILKEKEGIEYILLNFSFKDNFPFDPPFVRVVLPVLSGGYVLGGGALCMELLTKQGWSSAYSIESVIMQINATLVKGKARVQFGANKNQYNLARAQQSYNSIVQIHEKNVTPMGSGSNRPQEIEIGESGFALLFPQIEGIKIQPFHFIKDPKNLTLERHQLTEVGLLDNPELRVVLVFGYNCCKVGASNYLQQVVSTFSDMNIILAGGQVDNLSSLTSEKNPLDIDAAGVVGLSFSGHRIQSATVLLNEDVSDEKTAEAAMQRLKAANIPEQNTIGFMFACVGRGFQYYRAKGNVEADAFRKFFPSVPLFGFFGNGEIGCDRIVTGNFILRKCNEVKDDDLFHSYTTIMALIHLGSSK
;
A
#
# COMPACT_ATOMS: atom_id res chain seq x y z
N MET A 1 -20.95 15.73 16.88
CA MET A 1 -20.90 16.65 18.04
C MET A 1 -20.87 18.06 17.48
N SER A 2 -21.48 19.06 18.11
CA SER A 2 -21.37 20.46 17.64
C SER A 2 -19.98 21.03 17.93
N VAL A 3 -19.53 22.05 17.20
CA VAL A 3 -18.28 22.78 17.48
C VAL A 3 -18.25 23.30 18.93
N SER A 4 -19.40 23.77 19.42
CA SER A 4 -19.57 24.17 20.82
C SER A 4 -19.37 23.01 21.81
N GLY A 5 -19.80 21.80 21.46
CA GLY A 5 -19.62 20.60 22.28
C GLY A 5 -18.17 20.13 22.37
N LEU A 6 -17.43 20.19 21.25
CA LEU A 6 -16.00 19.87 21.24
C LEU A 6 -15.19 20.93 22.02
N LYS A 7 -15.49 22.21 21.86
CA LYS A 7 -14.88 23.29 22.64
C LYS A 7 -15.10 23.10 24.15
N ALA A 8 -16.30 22.69 24.55
CA ALA A 8 -16.60 22.38 25.95
C ALA A 8 -15.84 21.13 26.45
N GLU A 9 -15.73 20.09 25.62
CA GLU A 9 -14.94 18.89 25.94
C GLU A 9 -13.45 19.22 26.14
N LEU A 10 -12.86 20.04 25.27
CA LEU A 10 -11.46 20.46 25.38
C LEU A 10 -11.21 21.38 26.58
N LYS A 11 -12.12 22.33 26.86
CA LYS A 11 -12.06 23.16 28.07
C LYS A 11 -12.08 22.31 29.34
N PHE A 12 -12.97 21.31 29.40
CA PHE A 12 -13.08 20.39 30.53
C PHE A 12 -11.81 19.54 30.71
N LEU A 13 -11.23 19.05 29.60
CA LEU A 13 -9.95 18.32 29.65
C LEU A 13 -8.82 19.20 30.19
N ALA A 14 -8.69 20.43 29.68
CA ALA A 14 -7.68 21.39 30.11
C ALA A 14 -7.86 21.85 31.57
N SER A 15 -9.08 21.84 32.11
CA SER A 15 -9.32 22.14 33.54
C SER A 15 -8.86 21.01 34.48
N ILE A 16 -8.81 19.77 34.00
CA ILE A 16 -8.33 18.61 34.76
C ILE A 16 -6.80 18.51 34.65
N PHE A 17 -6.28 18.63 33.43
CA PHE A 17 -4.87 18.45 33.11
C PHE A 17 -4.22 19.77 32.71
N ASP A 18 -4.17 20.73 33.62
CA ASP A 18 -3.57 22.03 33.37
C ASP A 18 -2.05 21.95 33.10
N LYS A 19 -1.43 23.10 32.79
CA LYS A 19 0.01 23.19 32.49
C LYS A 19 0.93 22.80 33.67
N ASN A 20 0.39 22.75 34.89
CA ASN A 20 1.13 22.46 36.12
C ASN A 20 0.86 21.05 36.66
N HIS A 21 -0.14 20.33 36.13
CA HIS A 21 -0.55 19.02 36.62
C HIS A 21 0.65 18.04 36.70
N GLU A 22 0.68 17.26 37.78
CA GLU A 22 1.88 16.53 38.23
C GLU A 22 2.21 15.27 37.42
N ARG A 23 1.32 14.84 36.51
CA ARG A 23 1.51 13.59 35.73
C ARG A 23 1.29 13.74 34.24
N PHE A 24 0.24 14.45 33.87
CA PHE A 24 -0.14 14.69 32.47
C PHE A 24 -0.61 16.13 32.30
N ARG A 25 -0.05 16.87 31.36
CA ARG A 25 -0.31 18.30 31.16
C ARG A 25 -0.82 18.54 29.76
N ILE A 26 -1.88 19.33 29.60
CA ILE A 26 -2.28 19.89 28.31
C ILE A 26 -1.58 21.22 28.15
N VAL A 27 -0.64 21.29 27.21
CA VAL A 27 0.23 22.45 27.00
C VAL A 27 -0.50 23.51 26.16
N SER A 28 -1.20 23.06 25.13
CA SER A 28 -2.02 23.90 24.24
C SER A 28 -3.10 23.06 23.57
N TRP A 29 -4.22 23.68 23.22
CA TRP A 29 -5.30 23.03 22.48
C TRP A 29 -5.98 24.00 21.52
N LYS A 30 -6.44 23.46 20.40
CA LYS A 30 -7.28 24.07 19.38
C LYS A 30 -8.41 23.08 19.05
N LEU A 31 -9.36 23.45 18.18
CA LEU A 31 -10.43 22.54 17.79
C LEU A 31 -9.95 21.32 16.99
N ASP A 32 -8.80 21.45 16.32
CA ASP A 32 -8.19 20.47 15.43
C ASP A 32 -6.95 19.78 16.03
N GLU A 33 -6.39 20.31 17.12
CA GLU A 33 -5.16 19.79 17.73
C GLU A 33 -5.19 19.86 19.27
N LEU A 34 -4.67 18.83 19.93
CA LEU A 34 -4.42 18.79 21.36
C LEU A 34 -2.96 18.39 21.62
N HIS A 35 -2.21 19.26 22.30
CA HIS A 35 -0.79 19.06 22.60
C HIS A 35 -0.60 18.81 24.10
N CYS A 36 0.04 17.70 24.44
CA CYS A 36 0.15 17.21 25.80
C CYS A 36 1.57 16.77 26.18
N GLN A 37 1.82 16.70 27.48
CA GLN A 37 3.09 16.25 28.06
C GLN A 37 2.83 15.26 29.19
N PHE A 38 3.53 14.12 29.19
CA PHE A 38 3.52 13.15 30.28
C PHE A 38 4.85 13.20 31.05
N LEU A 39 4.78 13.32 32.37
CA LEU A 39 5.96 13.44 33.24
C LEU A 39 6.46 12.05 33.66
N VAL A 40 7.68 11.70 33.24
CA VAL A 40 8.33 10.42 33.55
C VAL A 40 9.31 10.60 34.74
N PRO A 41 9.13 9.89 35.87
CA PRO A 41 10.06 9.94 37.00
C PRO A 41 11.28 9.00 36.82
N GLN A 42 12.42 9.35 37.43
CA GLN A 42 13.61 8.50 37.46
C GLN A 42 13.85 7.82 38.82
N PRO A 43 14.49 6.64 38.83
CA PRO A 43 15.24 6.15 39.99
C PRO A 43 16.69 6.69 39.98
N GLY A 44 16.97 7.72 40.78
CA GLY A 44 18.30 7.86 41.42
C GLY A 44 19.37 8.84 40.88
N SER A 45 19.05 9.93 40.17
CA SER A 45 20.06 11.00 39.92
C SER A 45 19.50 12.43 40.09
N PRO A 46 20.13 13.32 40.88
CA PRO A 46 19.62 14.68 41.14
C PRO A 46 19.97 15.74 40.09
N HIS A 47 20.64 15.39 38.99
CA HIS A 47 21.18 16.39 38.06
C HIS A 47 20.51 16.30 36.69
N SER A 48 19.57 17.22 36.47
CA SER A 48 18.70 17.47 35.30
C SER A 48 17.53 16.48 35.09
N PRO A 49 16.25 16.91 35.23
CA PRO A 49 15.12 16.08 34.84
C PRO A 49 15.12 15.85 33.32
N PRO A 50 14.80 14.63 32.84
CA PRO A 50 14.61 14.39 31.41
C PRO A 50 13.43 15.23 30.89
N PRO A 51 13.43 15.59 29.60
CA PRO A 51 12.30 16.29 29.01
C PRO A 51 11.02 15.46 29.17
N PRO A 52 9.87 16.11 29.41
CA PRO A 52 8.59 15.41 29.46
C PRO A 52 8.29 14.74 28.11
N LEU A 53 7.56 13.64 28.14
CA LEU A 53 7.15 12.95 26.92
C LEU A 53 6.07 13.75 26.21
N THR A 54 6.35 14.24 24.99
CA THR A 54 5.43 15.07 24.22
C THR A 54 4.49 14.21 23.36
N LEU A 55 3.19 14.48 23.47
CA LEU A 55 2.11 13.80 22.77
C LEU A 55 1.28 14.81 21.98
N HIS A 56 0.98 14.49 20.73
CA HIS A 56 0.12 15.30 19.87
C HIS A 56 -1.12 14.50 19.49
N CYS A 57 -2.27 15.16 19.45
CA CYS A 57 -3.52 14.56 19.03
C CYS A 57 -4.19 15.44 17.98
N ASN A 58 -4.44 14.89 16.79
CA ASN A 58 -5.18 15.56 15.73
C ASN A 58 -6.65 15.14 15.77
N ILE A 59 -7.54 16.13 15.81
CA ILE A 59 -8.99 15.96 15.85
C ILE A 59 -9.53 16.39 14.50
N THR A 60 -10.10 15.45 13.74
CA THR A 60 -10.61 15.78 12.41
C THR A 60 -12.01 16.41 12.49
N GLU A 61 -12.40 17.14 11.44
CA GLU A 61 -13.75 17.73 11.33
C GLU A 61 -14.89 16.70 11.39
N SER A 62 -14.58 15.44 11.10
CA SER A 62 -15.56 14.35 11.16
C SER A 62 -15.74 13.74 12.57
N TYR A 63 -15.01 14.24 13.58
CA TYR A 63 -15.17 13.85 14.98
C TYR A 63 -16.60 14.16 15.49
N PRO A 64 -17.26 13.24 16.20
CA PRO A 64 -16.78 11.99 16.78
C PRO A 64 -17.01 10.74 15.90
N SER A 65 -17.34 10.93 14.62
CA SER A 65 -17.57 9.81 13.69
C SER A 65 -16.24 9.14 13.28
N SER A 66 -15.16 9.92 13.28
CA SER A 66 -13.79 9.45 13.20
C SER A 66 -13.08 9.64 14.53
N SER A 67 -12.20 8.69 14.86
CA SER A 67 -11.37 8.73 16.05
C SER A 67 -10.28 9.81 15.93
N PRO A 68 -9.95 10.52 17.02
CA PRO A 68 -8.73 11.33 17.09
C PRO A 68 -7.47 10.49 16.86
N ILE A 69 -6.43 11.10 16.28
CA ILE A 69 -5.17 10.43 15.92
C ILE A 69 -4.06 10.92 16.84
N TRP A 70 -3.38 10.00 17.54
CA TRP A 70 -2.34 10.31 18.52
C TRP A 70 -0.94 10.04 17.99
N PHE A 71 -0.02 10.94 18.30
CA PHE A 71 1.40 10.89 17.94
C PHE A 71 2.26 11.13 19.18
N VAL A 72 3.47 10.59 19.16
CA VAL A 72 4.47 10.80 20.20
C VAL A 72 5.80 11.19 19.57
N ASP A 73 6.45 12.21 20.12
CA ASP A 73 7.79 12.63 19.70
C ASP A 73 8.84 11.84 20.50
N SER A 74 8.98 10.55 20.19
CA SER A 74 9.92 9.62 20.86
C SER A 74 10.22 8.39 20.00
N ASP A 75 11.49 7.96 20.03
CA ASP A 75 11.98 6.75 19.35
C ASP A 75 11.80 5.45 20.17
N ASP A 76 11.10 5.49 21.31
CA ASP A 76 10.87 4.29 22.14
C ASP A 76 9.84 3.34 21.50
N PRO A 77 10.24 2.13 21.06
CA PRO A 77 9.35 1.17 20.40
C PRO A 77 8.19 0.72 21.30
N ASN A 78 8.33 0.80 22.63
CA ASN A 78 7.23 0.48 23.53
C ASN A 78 6.12 1.54 23.49
N LEU A 79 6.45 2.80 23.24
CA LEU A 79 5.47 3.87 23.07
C LEU A 79 4.73 3.75 21.74
N THR A 80 5.45 3.38 20.67
CA THR A 80 4.84 3.08 19.37
C THR A 80 3.80 1.96 19.52
N SER A 81 4.13 0.89 20.24
CA SER A 81 3.19 -0.20 20.53
C SER A 81 1.98 0.23 21.38
N VAL A 82 2.14 1.21 22.29
CA VAL A 82 1.01 1.78 23.05
C VAL A 82 0.07 2.55 22.13
N LEU A 83 0.58 3.33 21.18
CA LEU A 83 -0.25 4.07 20.22
C LEU A 83 -0.95 3.15 19.20
N GLU A 84 -0.27 2.13 18.67
CA GLU A 84 -0.87 1.12 17.79
C GLU A 84 -2.07 0.42 18.47
N ARG A 85 -1.92 0.08 19.74
CA ARG A 85 -3.00 -0.52 20.55
C ARG A 85 -4.15 0.44 20.83
N LEU A 86 -3.90 1.76 20.85
CA LEU A 86 -4.95 2.77 20.99
C LEU A 86 -5.80 2.81 19.70
N GLU A 87 -5.18 2.73 18.53
CA GLU A 87 -5.88 2.70 17.23
C GLU A 87 -6.74 1.44 17.04
N ASP A 88 -6.29 0.29 17.55
CA ASP A 88 -7.01 -0.99 17.46
C ASP A 88 -8.23 -1.10 18.38
N THR A 89 -8.42 -0.19 19.35
CA THR A 89 -9.56 -0.24 20.28
C THR A 89 -10.87 0.21 19.63
N LYS A 90 -11.58 -0.74 18.99
CA LYS A 90 -12.88 -0.57 18.29
C LYS A 90 -14.05 0.06 19.09
N ASN A 91 -13.88 0.35 20.39
CA ASN A 91 -14.95 0.83 21.27
C ASN A 91 -14.71 2.21 21.92
N ASN A 92 -13.63 2.93 21.60
CA ASN A 92 -13.29 4.22 22.23
C ASN A 92 -13.18 5.37 21.21
N ASN A 93 -14.33 5.86 20.73
CA ASN A 93 -14.37 6.94 19.72
C ASN A 93 -14.31 8.35 20.32
N SER A 94 -14.40 8.50 21.65
CA SER A 94 -14.36 9.81 22.29
C SER A 94 -12.95 10.17 22.75
N LEU A 95 -12.58 11.44 22.57
CA LEU A 95 -11.30 11.99 22.97
C LEU A 95 -11.01 11.74 24.45
N ARG A 96 -12.02 11.90 25.32
CA ARG A 96 -11.91 11.63 26.77
C ARG A 96 -11.54 10.19 27.09
N GLN A 97 -12.17 9.21 26.43
CA GLN A 97 -11.89 7.79 26.66
C GLN A 97 -10.51 7.40 26.15
N GLN A 98 -10.12 7.91 24.98
CA GLN A 98 -8.78 7.69 24.44
C GLN A 98 -7.70 8.30 25.35
N LEU A 99 -7.91 9.54 25.81
CA LEU A 99 -6.99 10.19 26.74
C LEU A 99 -6.88 9.43 28.07
N LYS A 100 -8.01 8.96 28.62
CA LYS A 100 -8.02 8.12 29.83
C LYS A 100 -7.20 6.85 29.63
N TRP A 101 -7.41 6.16 28.51
CA TRP A 101 -6.71 4.93 28.19
C TRP A 101 -5.21 5.18 28.02
N LEU A 102 -4.84 6.23 27.28
CA LEU A 102 -3.45 6.60 27.01
C LEU A 102 -2.70 6.92 28.30
N ILE A 103 -3.29 7.72 29.19
CA ILE A 103 -2.67 8.02 30.49
C ILE A 103 -2.48 6.73 31.31
N CYS A 104 -3.44 5.80 31.29
CA CYS A 104 -3.32 4.54 32.02
C CYS A 104 -2.20 3.64 31.48
N GLU A 105 -2.06 3.52 30.16
CA GLU A 105 -0.99 2.70 29.55
C GLU A 105 0.39 3.34 29.73
N LEU A 106 0.50 4.68 29.64
CA LEU A 106 1.74 5.37 29.95
C LEU A 106 2.13 5.20 31.43
N CYS A 107 1.15 5.29 32.35
CA CYS A 107 1.39 4.99 33.76
C CYS A 107 1.92 3.56 33.97
N ARG A 108 1.33 2.57 33.27
CA ARG A 108 1.77 1.17 33.33
C ARG A 108 3.17 0.97 32.75
N LEU A 109 3.44 1.60 31.60
CA LEU A 109 4.72 1.48 30.89
C LEU A 109 5.88 2.03 31.72
N TYR A 110 5.70 3.22 32.30
CA TYR A 110 6.71 3.87 33.13
C TYR A 110 6.66 3.48 34.62
N ASN A 111 5.78 2.54 34.98
CA ASN A 111 5.59 2.06 36.36
C ASN A 111 5.34 3.20 37.37
N VAL A 112 4.44 4.14 37.01
CA VAL A 112 4.04 5.26 37.86
C VAL A 112 2.60 5.14 38.33
N PRO A 113 2.28 5.62 39.55
CA PRO A 113 0.91 5.59 40.05
C PRO A 113 0.02 6.52 39.21
N LYS A 114 -1.17 6.00 38.85
CA LYS A 114 -2.24 6.76 38.22
C LYS A 114 -2.72 7.87 39.16
N HIS A 115 -2.84 9.10 38.65
CA HIS A 115 -3.40 10.22 39.42
C HIS A 115 -4.93 10.09 39.56
N LEU A 116 -5.50 10.55 40.67
CA LEU A 116 -6.94 10.46 40.94
C LEU A 116 -7.78 11.22 39.90
N ASP A 117 -7.22 12.30 39.35
CA ASP A 117 -7.87 13.15 38.35
C ASP A 117 -8.18 12.42 37.04
N VAL A 118 -7.51 11.30 36.76
CA VAL A 118 -7.83 10.46 35.59
C VAL A 118 -9.21 9.81 35.71
N GLU A 119 -9.77 9.68 36.92
CA GLU A 119 -11.17 9.24 37.11
C GLU A 119 -12.19 10.36 36.86
N MET A 120 -11.77 11.63 36.87
CA MET A 120 -12.65 12.76 36.53
C MET A 120 -13.09 12.73 35.05
N LEU A 121 -12.35 12.00 34.20
CA LEU A 121 -12.69 11.79 32.79
C LEU A 121 -13.97 10.99 32.56
N ASP A 122 -14.45 10.25 33.56
CA ASP A 122 -15.73 9.51 33.49
C ASP A 122 -16.93 10.39 33.86
N GLN A 123 -16.71 11.61 34.35
CA GLN A 123 -17.79 12.50 34.74
C GLN A 123 -18.48 13.10 33.50
N PRO A 124 -19.81 13.31 33.54
CA PRO A 124 -20.52 14.01 32.49
C PRO A 124 -19.98 15.44 32.34
N LEU A 125 -19.97 15.97 31.11
CA LEU A 125 -19.58 17.36 30.87
C LEU A 125 -20.50 18.28 31.70
N PRO A 126 -19.98 19.37 32.31
CA PRO A 126 -20.81 20.32 33.04
C PRO A 126 -21.89 20.89 32.09
N THR A 127 -23.15 20.52 32.30
CA THR A 127 -24.27 21.14 31.58
C THR A 127 -24.53 22.50 32.19
N GLY A 128 -24.32 23.56 31.41
CA GLY A 128 -24.86 24.89 31.74
C GLY A 128 -26.35 24.77 32.03
N GLN A 129 -26.78 25.27 33.18
CA GLN A 129 -28.17 25.18 33.64
C GLN A 129 -29.09 25.93 32.67
N ASN A 130 -30.23 25.31 32.36
CA ASN A 130 -31.36 25.96 31.69
C ASN A 130 -31.86 27.17 32.51
N GLY A 131 -31.99 28.33 31.87
CA GLY A 131 -32.68 29.50 32.40
C GLY A 131 -33.65 30.06 31.36
N THR A 132 -34.93 30.08 31.73
CA THR A 132 -36.07 30.73 31.05
C THR A 132 -35.89 32.25 30.89
N THR A 133 -36.45 32.79 29.81
CA THR A 133 -36.83 34.21 29.54
C THR A 133 -36.75 35.18 30.72
N GLU A 134 -35.82 36.16 30.66
CA GLU A 134 -36.03 37.62 30.58
C GLU A 134 -34.77 38.41 31.03
N GLU A 135 -34.51 39.47 30.27
CA GLU A 135 -33.74 40.69 30.56
C GLU A 135 -32.20 40.69 30.66
N VAL A 136 -31.65 41.52 29.78
CA VAL A 136 -30.28 42.04 29.62
C VAL A 136 -29.65 42.48 30.95
N THR A 137 -28.46 41.94 31.29
CA THR A 137 -27.41 42.66 32.04
C THR A 137 -26.01 42.09 31.73
N SER A 138 -25.26 42.81 30.88
CA SER A 138 -23.85 43.24 30.98
C SER A 138 -22.76 42.43 31.72
N GLU A 139 -22.84 41.12 31.92
CA GLU A 139 -21.76 40.37 32.62
C GLU A 139 -21.10 39.26 31.77
N GLU A 140 -21.64 38.90 30.60
CA GLU A 140 -21.02 37.90 29.70
C GLU A 140 -20.03 38.49 28.68
N GLU A 141 -19.97 39.82 28.53
CA GLU A 141 -18.97 40.49 27.67
C GLU A 141 -17.64 40.77 28.42
N GLU A 142 -17.61 40.74 29.76
CA GLU A 142 -16.40 41.03 30.54
C GLU A 142 -15.43 39.81 30.63
N GLU A 143 -15.94 38.57 30.56
CA GLU A 143 -15.08 37.37 30.54
C GLU A 143 -14.49 37.05 29.14
N GLU A 144 -15.04 37.64 28.06
CA GLU A 144 -14.45 37.57 26.72
C GLU A 144 -13.33 38.62 26.53
N GLU A 145 -13.33 39.72 27.29
CA GLU A 145 -12.29 40.77 27.25
C GLU A 145 -11.06 40.44 28.12
N GLU A 146 -11.18 39.78 29.28
CA GLU A 146 -10.01 39.47 30.14
C GLU A 146 -9.02 38.43 29.55
N MET A 147 -9.43 37.64 28.55
CA MET A 147 -8.55 36.68 27.85
C MET A 147 -8.07 37.20 26.48
N ALA A 148 -8.53 38.37 26.06
CA ALA A 148 -8.04 39.07 24.87
C ALA A 148 -6.84 39.98 25.21
N GLU A 149 -6.73 40.48 26.44
CA GLU A 149 -5.66 41.43 26.83
C GLU A 149 -4.27 40.79 26.95
N ASP A 150 -4.14 39.46 27.13
CA ASP A 150 -2.83 38.79 27.20
C ASP A 150 -2.28 38.31 25.83
N ILE A 151 -2.98 38.61 24.72
CA ILE A 151 -2.53 38.30 23.34
C ILE A 151 -2.14 39.57 22.56
N GLU A 152 -2.50 40.76 23.02
CA GLU A 152 -2.24 42.03 22.29
C GLU A 152 -0.83 42.62 22.50
N ASP A 153 0.01 42.05 23.36
CA ASP A 153 1.39 42.54 23.60
C ASP A 153 2.48 41.87 22.73
N LEU A 154 2.11 41.05 21.74
CA LEU A 154 3.07 40.45 20.79
C LEU A 154 2.94 40.90 19.32
N ASP A 155 1.96 41.73 18.98
CA ASP A 155 1.74 42.21 17.61
C ASP A 155 2.01 43.72 17.43
N HIS A 156 2.98 44.27 18.16
CA HIS A 156 3.64 45.55 17.85
C HIS A 156 5.06 45.37 17.31
N TYR A 157 5.25 44.43 16.40
CA TYR A 157 6.22 44.64 15.32
C TYR A 157 5.50 45.33 14.16
N GLU A 158 5.43 46.67 14.23
CA GLU A 158 5.47 47.45 13.01
C GLU A 158 6.66 46.91 12.20
N MET A 159 6.38 46.35 11.02
CA MET A 159 7.42 46.20 10.01
C MET A 159 7.90 47.61 9.69
N LYS A 160 8.89 48.11 10.43
CA LYS A 160 9.81 49.09 9.87
C LYS A 160 10.25 48.49 8.54
N GLU A 161 10.09 49.28 7.47
CA GLU A 161 10.80 49.05 6.23
C GLU A 161 12.27 48.83 6.58
N GLU A 162 12.71 47.58 6.60
CA GLU A 162 14.13 47.29 6.60
C GLU A 162 14.64 47.73 5.22
N GLU A 163 15.22 48.93 5.19
CA GLU A 163 16.17 49.28 4.14
C GLU A 163 17.17 48.12 3.96
N PRO A 164 17.59 47.83 2.71
CA PRO A 164 18.26 46.59 2.40
C PRO A 164 19.58 46.49 3.16
N ILE A 165 19.64 45.58 4.14
CA ILE A 165 20.90 45.21 4.78
C ILE A 165 21.75 44.49 3.73
N SER A 166 22.75 45.20 3.21
CA SER A 166 23.77 44.66 2.33
C SER A 166 24.50 43.52 3.04
N GLY A 167 24.30 42.26 2.63
CA GLY A 167 25.16 41.17 3.11
C GLY A 167 24.67 39.72 3.03
N LYS A 168 23.38 39.43 2.84
CA LYS A 168 22.92 38.06 2.54
C LYS A 168 22.82 37.88 1.02
N LYS A 169 23.52 36.88 0.45
CA LYS A 169 23.26 36.41 -0.92
C LYS A 169 21.74 36.23 -1.06
N SER A 170 21.11 36.92 -1.99
CA SER A 170 19.65 36.91 -2.03
C SER A 170 19.18 35.48 -2.28
N GLU A 171 18.16 35.05 -1.55
CA GLU A 171 17.48 33.77 -1.72
C GLU A 171 16.84 33.60 -3.11
N ASP A 172 17.09 34.53 -4.03
CA ASP A 172 16.61 34.65 -5.40
C ASP A 172 17.77 34.80 -6.43
N GLU A 173 19.04 34.70 -5.99
CA GLU A 173 20.20 34.63 -6.89
C GLU A 173 20.05 33.48 -7.90
N GLY A 174 20.28 33.80 -9.18
CA GLY A 174 20.27 32.85 -10.28
C GLY A 174 18.90 32.57 -10.93
N ILE A 175 17.85 33.30 -10.59
CA ILE A 175 16.52 33.22 -11.22
C ILE A 175 16.35 34.36 -12.22
N GLU A 176 15.78 34.06 -13.39
CA GLU A 176 15.50 35.08 -14.42
C GLU A 176 14.40 36.06 -13.99
N LYS A 177 14.45 37.30 -14.49
CA LYS A 177 13.52 38.38 -14.08
C LYS A 177 12.04 38.04 -14.27
N GLU A 178 11.71 37.32 -15.34
CA GLU A 178 10.34 36.91 -15.64
C GLU A 178 9.82 35.89 -14.61
N ASN A 179 10.64 34.90 -14.26
CA ASN A 179 10.32 33.89 -13.26
C ASN A 179 10.23 34.49 -11.84
N LEU A 180 11.05 35.51 -11.53
CA LEU A 180 10.94 36.28 -10.28
C LEU A 180 9.61 37.03 -10.19
N ALA A 181 9.17 37.66 -11.29
CA ALA A 181 7.88 38.35 -11.31
C ALA A 181 6.70 37.39 -11.07
N ILE A 182 6.79 36.14 -11.57
CA ILE A 182 5.81 35.08 -11.29
C ILE A 182 5.78 34.74 -9.80
N LEU A 183 6.95 34.51 -9.17
CA LEU A 183 7.04 34.22 -7.73
C LEU A 183 6.50 35.36 -6.87
N GLU A 184 6.81 36.62 -7.21
CA GLU A 184 6.26 37.79 -6.51
C GLU A 184 4.75 37.92 -6.67
N LYS A 185 4.22 37.66 -7.87
CA LYS A 185 2.77 37.67 -8.13
C LYS A 185 2.07 36.64 -7.25
N ILE A 186 2.61 35.41 -7.16
CA ILE A 186 2.02 34.35 -6.33
C ILE A 186 2.04 34.73 -4.84
N ARG A 187 3.16 35.26 -4.33
CA ARG A 187 3.24 35.74 -2.93
C ARG A 187 2.17 36.80 -2.62
N LYS A 188 1.94 37.73 -3.56
CA LYS A 188 0.90 38.76 -3.41
C LYS A 188 -0.50 38.16 -3.43
N THR A 189 -0.80 37.26 -4.36
CA THR A 189 -2.09 36.57 -4.45
C THR A 189 -2.37 35.76 -3.19
N GLN A 190 -1.41 34.94 -2.72
CA GLN A 190 -1.57 34.17 -1.50
C GLN A 190 -1.84 35.06 -0.29
N ARG A 191 -1.11 36.18 -0.13
CA ARG A 191 -1.37 37.12 0.97
C ARG A 191 -2.77 37.71 0.91
N GLN A 192 -3.26 38.03 -0.28
CA GLN A 192 -4.62 38.54 -0.47
C GLN A 192 -5.69 37.50 -0.18
N ASP A 193 -5.49 36.25 -0.60
CA ASP A 193 -6.43 35.15 -0.36
C ASP A 193 -6.51 34.79 1.13
N HIS A 194 -5.40 34.89 1.86
CA HIS A 194 -5.37 34.77 3.33
C HIS A 194 -6.18 35.86 4.01
N LEU A 195 -6.06 37.12 3.54
CA LEU A 195 -6.85 38.24 4.06
C LEU A 195 -8.35 38.10 3.75
N ASN A 196 -8.69 37.43 2.64
CA ASN A 196 -10.07 37.26 2.17
C ASN A 196 -10.74 35.96 2.67
N GLY A 197 -10.03 35.11 3.43
CA GLY A 197 -10.53 33.80 3.87
C GLY A 197 -10.78 32.80 2.73
N ALA A 198 -10.18 33.01 1.55
CA ALA A 198 -10.37 32.21 0.35
C ALA A 198 -9.16 31.29 0.06
N VAL A 199 -8.47 30.85 1.11
CA VAL A 199 -7.20 30.10 1.00
C VAL A 199 -7.47 28.73 0.35
N SER A 200 -6.71 28.42 -0.70
CA SER A 200 -6.67 27.08 -1.31
C SER A 200 -5.48 26.29 -0.78
N GLY A 201 -5.76 25.10 -0.26
CA GLY A 201 -4.78 24.17 0.32
C GLY A 201 -4.21 24.57 1.68
N SER A 202 -3.12 23.91 2.10
CA SER A 202 -2.48 24.14 3.40
C SER A 202 -1.29 25.09 3.29
N VAL A 203 -0.96 25.80 4.38
CA VAL A 203 0.22 26.69 4.45
C VAL A 203 1.50 25.89 4.17
N GLN A 204 1.61 24.70 4.76
CA GLN A 204 2.77 23.81 4.58
C GLN A 204 2.95 23.37 3.12
N ALA A 205 1.87 22.96 2.45
CA ALA A 205 1.90 22.59 1.04
C ALA A 205 2.27 23.79 0.16
N SER A 206 1.70 24.96 0.45
CA SER A 206 1.97 26.20 -0.27
C SER A 206 3.43 26.62 -0.17
N ASP A 207 4.00 26.61 1.04
CA ASP A 207 5.41 26.95 1.26
C ASP A 207 6.35 25.96 0.56
N ARG A 208 6.04 24.66 0.65
CA ARG A 208 6.81 23.63 -0.04
C ARG A 208 6.74 23.80 -1.56
N LEU A 209 5.57 24.06 -2.14
CA LEU A 209 5.40 24.27 -3.58
C LEU A 209 6.13 25.53 -4.07
N MET A 210 6.10 26.61 -3.28
CA MET A 210 6.87 27.83 -3.56
C MET A 210 8.39 27.56 -3.58
N LYS A 211 8.87 26.72 -2.65
CA LYS A 211 10.27 26.28 -2.63
C LYS A 211 10.61 25.43 -3.87
N GLU A 212 9.78 24.45 -4.21
CA GLU A 212 10.00 23.59 -5.39
C GLU A 212 10.03 24.40 -6.69
N LEU A 213 9.11 25.34 -6.88
CA LEU A 213 9.06 26.18 -8.06
C LEU A 213 10.31 27.08 -8.15
N ARG A 214 10.77 27.62 -7.01
CA ARG A 214 12.00 28.42 -6.91
C ARG A 214 13.24 27.57 -7.26
N ASP A 215 13.32 26.36 -6.73
CA ASP A 215 14.42 25.42 -6.99
C ASP A 215 14.44 25.03 -8.48
N ILE A 216 13.28 24.80 -9.10
CA ILE A 216 13.14 24.55 -10.54
C ILE A 216 13.67 25.74 -11.36
N TYR A 217 13.27 26.98 -11.07
CA TYR A 217 13.73 28.13 -11.86
C TYR A 217 15.23 28.38 -11.77
N ARG A 218 15.89 27.86 -10.71
CA ARG A 218 17.35 27.90 -10.57
C ARG A 218 18.07 26.82 -11.32
N SER A 219 17.40 25.70 -11.57
CA SER A 219 18.04 24.47 -12.01
C SER A 219 18.62 24.61 -13.43
N GLN A 220 19.68 23.86 -13.69
CA GLN A 220 20.29 23.83 -15.03
C GLN A 220 19.38 23.13 -16.04
N SER A 221 18.59 22.14 -15.60
CA SER A 221 17.66 21.40 -16.46
C SER A 221 16.56 22.32 -17.02
N TYR A 222 16.04 23.23 -16.19
CA TYR A 222 15.09 24.26 -16.61
C TYR A 222 15.76 25.30 -17.53
N LYS A 223 16.91 25.86 -17.11
CA LYS A 223 17.64 26.88 -17.89
C LYS A 223 18.12 26.41 -19.27
N THR A 224 18.41 25.12 -19.40
CA THR A 224 18.79 24.52 -20.70
C THR A 224 17.58 24.17 -21.57
N GLY A 225 16.36 24.42 -21.10
CA GLY A 225 15.12 24.17 -21.83
C GLY A 225 14.86 22.68 -22.05
N ILE A 226 15.14 21.83 -21.05
CA ILE A 226 14.71 20.42 -21.09
C ILE A 226 13.19 20.35 -20.91
N TYR A 227 12.66 21.18 -20.01
CA TYR A 227 11.24 21.32 -19.76
C TYR A 227 10.89 22.78 -19.41
N SER A 228 9.62 23.14 -19.55
CA SER A 228 9.07 24.41 -19.04
C SER A 228 7.91 24.16 -18.08
N VAL A 229 7.63 25.13 -17.21
CA VAL A 229 6.56 25.07 -16.20
C VAL A 229 5.67 26.30 -16.33
N GLU A 230 4.35 26.08 -16.37
CA GLU A 230 3.33 27.13 -16.45
C GLU A 230 2.24 26.83 -15.41
N LEU A 231 1.84 27.81 -14.60
CA LEU A 231 0.76 27.64 -13.63
C LEU A 231 -0.60 27.78 -14.31
N ILE A 232 -1.52 26.86 -14.00
CA ILE A 232 -2.87 26.85 -14.57
C ILE A 232 -3.74 27.78 -13.74
N ASN A 233 -4.34 28.80 -14.35
CA ASN A 233 -5.18 29.81 -13.67
C ASN A 233 -4.45 30.52 -12.50
N ASP A 234 -3.14 30.73 -12.61
CA ASP A 234 -2.29 31.24 -11.53
C ASP A 234 -2.33 30.38 -10.23
N SER A 235 -2.84 29.13 -10.31
CA SER A 235 -2.89 28.19 -9.19
C SER A 235 -1.51 27.60 -8.91
N LEU A 236 -1.07 27.70 -7.65
CA LEU A 236 0.14 27.01 -7.20
C LEU A 236 -0.05 25.49 -7.11
N TYR A 237 -1.29 24.98 -7.16
CA TYR A 237 -1.60 23.56 -7.02
C TYR A 237 -1.79 22.84 -8.36
N ASP A 238 -1.81 23.55 -9.49
CA ASP A 238 -2.04 22.94 -10.80
C ASP A 238 -1.06 23.47 -11.85
N TRP A 239 -0.14 22.62 -12.31
CA TRP A 239 0.94 23.02 -13.21
C TRP A 239 0.81 22.31 -14.56
N HIS A 240 1.18 23.03 -15.61
CA HIS A 240 1.50 22.50 -16.92
C HIS A 240 3.01 22.40 -17.09
N VAL A 241 3.51 21.18 -17.26
CA VAL A 241 4.93 20.92 -17.49
C VAL A 241 5.10 20.42 -18.92
N LYS A 242 5.80 21.18 -19.77
CA LYS A 242 6.09 20.79 -21.16
C LYS A 242 7.47 20.17 -21.21
N LEU A 243 7.58 18.89 -21.52
CA LEU A 243 8.86 18.24 -21.82
C LEU A 243 9.27 18.61 -23.25
N GLN A 244 10.27 19.49 -23.37
CA GLN A 244 10.73 20.05 -24.65
C GLN A 244 11.84 19.19 -25.27
N LYS A 245 12.67 18.55 -24.44
CA LYS A 245 13.77 17.70 -24.90
C LYS A 245 13.66 16.32 -24.25
N VAL A 246 13.62 15.29 -25.10
CA VAL A 246 13.76 13.87 -24.74
C VAL A 246 15.09 13.36 -25.33
N ASP A 247 15.53 12.17 -24.93
CA ASP A 247 16.75 11.54 -25.45
C ASP A 247 16.77 11.55 -26.99
N PRO A 248 17.75 12.22 -27.64
CA PRO A 248 17.80 12.37 -29.09
C PRO A 248 17.96 11.04 -29.84
N ASP A 249 18.50 10.00 -29.19
CA ASP A 249 18.68 8.67 -29.79
C ASP A 249 17.39 7.82 -29.68
N SER A 250 16.36 8.32 -28.99
CA SER A 250 15.11 7.59 -28.80
C SER A 250 14.17 7.72 -30.01
N PRO A 251 13.39 6.67 -30.33
CA PRO A 251 12.31 6.78 -31.32
C PRO A 251 11.26 7.85 -30.98
N LEU A 252 11.07 8.13 -29.68
CA LEU A 252 10.17 9.19 -29.21
C LEU A 252 10.61 10.57 -29.68
N HIS A 253 11.93 10.85 -29.70
CA HIS A 253 12.46 12.10 -30.23
C HIS A 253 12.09 12.30 -31.69
N SER A 254 12.29 11.28 -32.52
CA SER A 254 11.92 11.32 -33.94
C SER A 254 10.41 11.53 -34.12
N ASP A 255 9.58 10.89 -33.30
CA ASP A 255 8.13 11.06 -33.35
C ASP A 255 7.72 12.51 -33.04
N LEU A 256 8.36 13.17 -32.06
CA LEU A 256 8.08 14.57 -31.72
C LEU A 256 8.49 15.54 -32.85
N GLN A 257 9.56 15.25 -33.60
CA GLN A 257 9.91 16.04 -34.79
C GLN A 257 8.84 15.91 -35.89
N ILE A 258 8.28 14.71 -36.07
CA ILE A 258 7.18 14.50 -37.02
C ILE A 258 5.92 15.23 -36.54
N LEU A 259 5.64 15.21 -35.24
CA LEU A 259 4.49 15.92 -34.66
C LEU A 259 4.64 17.45 -34.80
N LYS A 260 5.86 17.97 -34.69
CA LYS A 260 6.19 19.37 -34.97
C LYS A 260 5.82 19.76 -36.39
N GLU A 261 6.24 18.96 -37.37
CA GLU A 261 5.96 19.19 -38.79
C GLU A 261 4.45 19.14 -39.09
N LYS A 262 3.72 18.20 -38.47
CA LYS A 262 2.30 17.96 -38.76
C LYS A 262 1.33 18.87 -38.02
N GLU A 263 1.60 19.15 -36.75
CA GLU A 263 0.65 19.80 -35.84
C GLU A 263 1.25 21.01 -35.11
N GLY A 264 2.52 21.34 -35.34
CA GLY A 264 3.22 22.44 -34.66
C GLY A 264 3.56 22.14 -33.20
N ILE A 265 3.48 20.87 -32.76
CA ILE A 265 3.72 20.46 -31.38
C ILE A 265 4.98 19.61 -31.31
N GLU A 266 5.99 20.07 -30.57
CA GLU A 266 7.28 19.38 -30.39
C GLU A 266 7.57 18.94 -28.95
N TYR A 267 6.55 18.96 -28.09
CA TYR A 267 6.68 18.69 -26.66
C TYR A 267 5.63 17.69 -26.17
N ILE A 268 5.90 17.09 -25.01
CA ILE A 268 4.91 16.32 -24.24
C ILE A 268 4.41 17.20 -23.11
N LEU A 269 3.11 17.50 -23.09
CA LEU A 269 2.47 18.28 -22.05
C LEU A 269 1.98 17.35 -20.94
N LEU A 270 2.51 17.56 -19.75
CA LEU A 270 2.08 16.94 -18.51
C LEU A 270 1.24 17.93 -17.69
N ASN A 271 0.32 17.39 -16.90
CA ASN A 271 -0.38 18.15 -15.87
C ASN A 271 -0.04 17.53 -14.51
N PHE A 272 0.46 18.37 -13.62
CA PHE A 272 0.70 18.06 -12.22
C PHE A 272 -0.40 18.72 -11.41
N SER A 273 -1.04 17.96 -10.53
CA SER A 273 -2.03 18.45 -9.59
C SER A 273 -1.62 18.04 -8.18
N PHE A 274 -1.51 19.03 -7.30
CA PHE A 274 -1.08 18.89 -5.92
C PHE A 274 -2.28 19.01 -4.99
N LYS A 275 -2.25 18.31 -3.86
CA LYS A 275 -3.29 18.37 -2.82
C LYS A 275 -2.74 19.01 -1.55
N ASP A 276 -3.64 19.30 -0.62
CA ASP A 276 -3.36 19.97 0.65
C ASP A 276 -2.35 19.23 1.53
N ASN A 277 -2.26 17.90 1.37
CA ASN A 277 -1.34 17.03 2.08
C ASN A 277 0.04 16.87 1.39
N PHE A 278 0.31 17.60 0.30
CA PHE A 278 1.65 17.66 -0.27
C PHE A 278 2.61 18.34 0.72
N PRO A 279 3.83 17.82 0.97
CA PRO A 279 4.56 16.79 0.22
C PRO A 279 4.41 15.36 0.73
N PHE A 280 3.52 15.07 1.68
CA PHE A 280 3.34 13.72 2.21
C PHE A 280 2.67 12.79 1.19
N ASP A 281 1.69 13.30 0.45
CA ASP A 281 1.12 12.60 -0.70
C ASP A 281 1.82 13.00 -2.02
N PRO A 282 1.97 12.07 -2.99
CA PRO A 282 2.52 12.37 -4.29
C PRO A 282 1.62 13.32 -5.10
N PRO A 283 2.19 14.10 -6.03
CA PRO A 283 1.40 14.81 -7.02
C PRO A 283 0.68 13.82 -7.95
N PHE A 284 -0.54 14.13 -8.33
CA PHE A 284 -1.21 13.42 -9.41
C PHE A 284 -0.69 13.93 -10.75
N VAL A 285 -0.01 13.07 -11.51
CA VAL A 285 0.59 13.42 -12.80
C VAL A 285 -0.05 12.66 -13.96
N ARG A 286 -0.40 13.38 -15.02
CA ARG A 286 -0.95 12.81 -16.25
C ARG A 286 -0.41 13.46 -17.50
N VAL A 287 -0.40 12.72 -18.61
CA VAL A 287 -0.18 13.22 -19.96
C VAL A 287 -1.46 13.90 -20.46
N VAL A 288 -1.31 15.11 -20.97
CA VAL A 288 -2.38 15.87 -21.64
C VAL A 288 -2.31 15.64 -23.14
N LEU A 289 -1.13 15.79 -23.73
CA LEU A 289 -0.85 15.55 -25.15
C LEU A 289 0.66 15.37 -25.39
N PRO A 290 1.08 14.73 -26.49
CA PRO A 290 0.27 13.95 -27.41
C PRO A 290 -0.20 12.63 -26.79
N VAL A 291 -0.99 11.87 -27.53
CA VAL A 291 -1.38 10.51 -27.13
C VAL A 291 -0.17 9.61 -27.32
N LEU A 292 0.19 8.87 -26.27
CA LEU A 292 1.35 7.98 -26.26
C LEU A 292 0.92 6.52 -26.19
N SER A 293 1.77 5.64 -26.71
CA SER A 293 1.74 4.19 -26.50
C SER A 293 3.05 3.76 -25.88
N GLY A 294 3.03 2.78 -24.96
CA GLY A 294 4.20 2.43 -24.17
C GLY A 294 4.53 3.50 -23.12
N GLY A 295 5.78 3.54 -22.65
CA GLY A 295 6.24 4.57 -21.70
C GLY A 295 5.58 4.52 -20.33
N TYR A 296 4.90 3.42 -20.00
CA TYR A 296 4.05 3.30 -18.81
C TYR A 296 2.88 4.32 -18.77
N VAL A 297 2.48 4.83 -19.93
CA VAL A 297 1.29 5.70 -20.06
C VAL A 297 0.05 4.83 -20.23
N LEU A 298 -0.94 5.07 -19.38
CA LEU A 298 -2.18 4.29 -19.30
C LEU A 298 -3.32 4.94 -20.09
N GLY A 299 -4.46 4.25 -20.12
CA GLY A 299 -5.72 4.82 -20.58
C GLY A 299 -6.02 6.15 -19.89
N GLY A 300 -6.53 7.13 -20.66
CA GLY A 300 -6.84 8.45 -20.12
C GLY A 300 -5.63 9.37 -19.85
N GLY A 301 -4.39 8.86 -19.97
CA GLY A 301 -3.16 9.64 -19.82
C GLY A 301 -2.51 9.54 -18.45
N ALA A 302 -2.99 8.68 -17.54
CA ALA A 302 -2.32 8.46 -16.26
C ALA A 302 -0.93 7.81 -16.45
N LEU A 303 0.00 8.09 -15.54
CA LEU A 303 1.33 7.48 -15.53
C LEU A 303 1.40 6.36 -14.49
N CYS A 304 1.80 5.16 -14.91
CA CYS A 304 2.06 4.04 -14.02
C CYS A 304 3.54 4.04 -13.61
N MET A 305 3.88 4.83 -12.59
CA MET A 305 5.25 4.93 -12.09
C MET A 305 5.27 4.75 -10.58
N GLU A 306 6.19 3.93 -10.09
CA GLU A 306 6.30 3.60 -8.65
C GLU A 306 6.51 4.85 -7.79
N LEU A 307 7.34 5.80 -8.24
CA LEU A 307 7.54 7.06 -7.51
C LEU A 307 6.27 7.92 -7.37
N LEU A 308 5.21 7.66 -8.13
CA LEU A 308 3.94 8.40 -8.05
C LEU A 308 2.86 7.61 -7.27
N THR A 309 3.21 6.47 -6.66
CA THR A 309 2.32 5.73 -5.75
C THR A 309 2.61 6.10 -4.31
N LYS A 310 1.66 5.86 -3.39
CA LYS A 310 1.89 6.12 -1.96
C LYS A 310 3.08 5.33 -1.39
N GLN A 311 3.33 4.14 -1.93
CA GLN A 311 4.40 3.25 -1.47
C GLN A 311 5.78 3.68 -1.97
N GLY A 312 5.87 4.16 -3.23
CA GLY A 312 7.14 4.56 -3.82
C GLY A 312 7.46 6.05 -3.69
N TRP A 313 6.47 6.86 -3.32
CA TRP A 313 6.64 8.30 -3.08
C TRP A 313 7.43 8.57 -1.80
N SER A 314 8.31 9.56 -1.86
CA SER A 314 8.96 10.14 -0.70
C SER A 314 8.82 11.65 -0.77
N SER A 315 8.45 12.27 0.35
CA SER A 315 8.40 13.73 0.49
C SER A 315 9.77 14.40 0.28
N ALA A 316 10.87 13.62 0.30
CA ALA A 316 12.22 14.07 -0.01
C ALA A 316 12.48 14.28 -1.51
N TYR A 317 11.63 13.75 -2.40
CA TYR A 317 11.79 13.98 -3.83
C TYR A 317 11.51 15.44 -4.19
N SER A 318 12.40 16.04 -4.96
CA SER A 318 12.15 17.34 -5.58
C SER A 318 11.30 17.17 -6.84
N ILE A 319 10.48 18.16 -7.16
CA ILE A 319 9.61 18.13 -8.34
C ILE A 319 10.44 18.16 -9.63
N GLU A 320 11.59 18.84 -9.63
CA GLU A 320 12.58 18.71 -10.72
C GLU A 320 12.97 17.23 -10.95
N SER A 321 13.33 16.51 -9.88
CA SER A 321 13.73 15.10 -10.01
C SER A 321 12.60 14.22 -10.53
N VAL A 322 11.36 14.50 -10.13
CA VAL A 322 10.16 13.81 -10.62
C VAL A 322 9.95 14.06 -12.11
N ILE A 323 10.05 15.32 -12.57
CA ILE A 323 9.94 15.68 -13.99
C ILE A 323 11.02 14.96 -14.81
N MET A 324 12.26 14.95 -14.34
CA MET A 324 13.38 14.30 -15.03
C MET A 324 13.24 12.77 -15.06
N GLN A 325 12.76 12.16 -13.97
CA GLN A 325 12.48 10.73 -13.92
C GLN A 325 11.36 10.32 -14.86
N ILE A 326 10.28 11.12 -14.96
CA ILE A 326 9.21 10.89 -15.93
C ILE A 326 9.77 10.93 -17.36
N ASN A 327 10.56 11.96 -17.69
CA ASN A 327 11.19 12.09 -19.01
C ASN A 327 12.03 10.85 -19.37
N ALA A 328 12.91 10.42 -18.46
CA ALA A 328 13.73 9.22 -18.65
C ALA A 328 12.89 7.93 -18.75
N THR A 329 11.82 7.81 -17.95
CA THR A 329 10.97 6.62 -17.90
C THR A 329 10.13 6.46 -19.17
N LEU A 330 9.68 7.57 -19.77
CA LEU A 330 9.00 7.54 -21.07
C LEU A 330 9.92 6.96 -22.16
N VAL A 331 11.19 7.37 -22.19
CA VAL A 331 12.19 6.83 -23.13
C VAL A 331 12.49 5.36 -22.84
N LYS A 332 12.78 5.02 -21.57
CA LYS A 332 13.07 3.64 -21.14
C LYS A 332 11.91 2.68 -21.46
N GLY A 333 10.68 3.14 -21.26
CA GLY A 333 9.45 2.41 -21.59
C GLY A 333 9.11 2.42 -23.08
N LYS A 334 10.01 2.90 -23.95
CA LYS A 334 9.85 2.96 -25.41
C LYS A 334 8.56 3.67 -25.83
N ALA A 335 8.22 4.79 -25.18
CA ALA A 335 7.04 5.57 -25.54
C ALA A 335 7.07 5.99 -27.02
N ARG A 336 5.93 5.90 -27.70
CA ARG A 336 5.72 6.30 -29.10
C ARG A 336 4.50 7.17 -29.23
N VAL A 337 4.54 8.17 -30.11
CA VAL A 337 3.36 9.01 -30.41
C VAL A 337 2.36 8.20 -31.24
N GLN A 338 1.11 8.16 -30.80
CA GLN A 338 0.02 7.55 -31.55
C GLN A 338 -0.59 8.57 -32.52
N PHE A 339 -0.04 8.65 -33.72
CA PHE A 339 -0.57 9.53 -34.78
C PHE A 339 -1.98 9.11 -35.20
N GLY A 340 -2.92 10.05 -35.26
CA GLY A 340 -4.32 9.82 -35.64
C GLY A 340 -5.24 9.36 -34.50
N ALA A 341 -4.72 9.23 -33.28
CA ALA A 341 -5.52 8.88 -32.13
C ALA A 341 -6.39 10.08 -31.69
N ASN A 342 -7.62 9.83 -31.24
CA ASN A 342 -8.56 10.90 -30.88
C ASN A 342 -8.04 11.75 -29.71
N LYS A 343 -7.89 13.07 -29.90
CA LYS A 343 -7.33 13.98 -28.87
C LYS A 343 -8.10 13.97 -27.55
N ASN A 344 -9.42 13.70 -27.58
CA ASN A 344 -10.26 13.64 -26.38
C ASN A 344 -10.12 12.33 -25.57
N GLN A 345 -9.25 11.41 -25.98
CA GLN A 345 -9.06 10.17 -25.24
C GLN A 345 -8.34 10.38 -23.89
N TYR A 346 -7.54 11.44 -23.77
CA TYR A 346 -6.89 11.83 -22.52
C TYR A 346 -7.70 12.93 -21.85
N ASN A 347 -8.13 12.66 -20.62
CA ASN A 347 -8.83 13.61 -19.78
C ASN A 347 -8.66 13.20 -18.31
N LEU A 348 -8.91 14.16 -17.42
CA LEU A 348 -8.68 14.00 -15.98
C LEU A 348 -9.47 12.82 -15.40
N ALA A 349 -10.76 12.69 -15.74
CA ALA A 349 -11.61 11.63 -15.21
C ALA A 349 -11.11 10.22 -15.56
N ARG A 350 -10.72 9.99 -16.82
CA ARG A 350 -10.18 8.69 -17.27
C ARG A 350 -8.81 8.40 -16.70
N ALA A 351 -7.97 9.43 -16.56
CA ALA A 351 -6.67 9.29 -15.90
C ALA A 351 -6.86 8.90 -14.43
N GLN A 352 -7.73 9.59 -13.70
CA GLN A 352 -8.02 9.30 -12.29
C GLN A 352 -8.58 7.89 -12.11
N GLN A 353 -9.49 7.47 -12.99
CA GLN A 353 -10.03 6.10 -12.99
C GLN A 353 -8.91 5.06 -13.14
N SER A 354 -8.02 5.25 -14.13
CA SER A 354 -6.92 4.33 -14.38
C SER A 354 -5.91 4.29 -13.23
N TYR A 355 -5.61 5.45 -12.63
CA TYR A 355 -4.78 5.55 -11.44
C TYR A 355 -5.42 4.83 -10.25
N ASN A 356 -6.71 5.07 -9.97
CA ASN A 356 -7.41 4.42 -8.87
C ASN A 356 -7.47 2.89 -9.04
N SER A 357 -7.66 2.38 -10.26
CA SER A 357 -7.62 0.94 -10.53
C SER A 357 -6.25 0.33 -10.22
N ILE A 358 -5.16 1.05 -10.47
CA ILE A 358 -3.79 0.58 -10.19
C ILE A 358 -3.45 0.72 -8.72
N VAL A 359 -3.82 1.83 -8.10
CA VAL A 359 -3.63 2.02 -6.65
C VAL A 359 -4.42 0.97 -5.88
N GLN A 360 -5.62 0.57 -6.31
CA GLN A 360 -6.31 -0.58 -5.70
C GLN A 360 -5.51 -1.88 -5.81
N ILE A 361 -4.84 -2.12 -6.94
CA ILE A 361 -3.94 -3.27 -7.13
C ILE A 361 -2.67 -3.11 -6.28
N HIS A 362 -2.16 -1.90 -6.03
CA HIS A 362 -0.95 -1.68 -5.23
C HIS A 362 -1.20 -1.58 -3.71
N GLU A 363 -2.35 -1.04 -3.28
CA GLU A 363 -2.74 -0.85 -1.88
C GLU A 363 -3.42 -2.09 -1.29
N LYS A 364 -4.25 -2.81 -2.06
CA LYS A 364 -4.89 -4.04 -1.55
C LYS A 364 -4.04 -5.29 -1.68
N ASN A 365 -3.06 -5.32 -2.58
CA ASN A 365 -2.21 -6.49 -2.68
C ASN A 365 -1.11 -6.41 -1.63
N VAL A 366 -1.30 -7.15 -0.55
CA VAL A 366 -0.19 -7.73 0.21
C VAL A 366 0.56 -8.65 -0.73
N THR A 367 1.37 -8.10 -1.64
CA THR A 367 2.32 -8.91 -2.40
C THR A 367 3.38 -9.30 -1.39
N PRO A 368 3.48 -10.58 -0.97
CA PRO A 368 4.42 -10.95 0.07
C PRO A 368 5.84 -10.67 -0.42
N MET A 369 6.50 -9.64 0.13
CA MET A 369 7.90 -9.34 -0.15
C MET A 369 8.76 -10.00 0.93
N GLY A 370 9.61 -10.95 0.55
CA GLY A 370 10.49 -11.64 1.48
C GLY A 370 11.71 -12.26 0.81
N SER A 371 12.84 -12.25 1.53
CA SER A 371 14.01 -13.06 1.20
C SER A 371 13.72 -14.54 1.51
N GLY A 372 14.38 -15.48 0.82
CA GLY A 372 14.26 -16.92 1.11
C GLY A 372 14.58 -17.29 2.57
N SER A 373 15.27 -16.41 3.32
CA SER A 373 15.53 -16.55 4.75
C SER A 373 14.38 -16.11 5.67
N ASN A 374 13.44 -15.30 5.20
CA ASN A 374 12.39 -14.73 6.05
C ASN A 374 11.39 -15.80 6.46
N ARG A 375 10.92 -15.75 7.71
CA ARG A 375 9.88 -16.66 8.22
C ARG A 375 8.61 -16.53 7.36
N PRO A 376 8.03 -17.63 6.85
CA PRO A 376 6.79 -17.58 6.10
C PRO A 376 5.64 -17.17 7.03
N GLN A 377 4.68 -16.42 6.49
CA GLN A 377 3.52 -15.92 7.23
C GLN A 377 2.23 -16.39 6.56
N GLU A 378 1.34 -17.00 7.34
CA GLU A 378 -0.03 -17.30 7.00
C GLU A 378 -0.86 -16.04 7.23
N ILE A 379 -1.38 -15.47 6.14
CA ILE A 379 -2.27 -14.32 6.16
C ILE A 379 -3.63 -14.82 5.69
N GLU A 380 -4.56 -14.96 6.64
CA GLU A 380 -5.88 -15.56 6.42
C GLU A 380 -6.97 -14.54 6.05
N ILE A 381 -6.72 -13.26 6.31
CA ILE A 381 -7.68 -12.17 6.10
C ILE A 381 -7.07 -11.17 5.11
N GLY A 382 -7.79 -10.93 4.00
CA GLY A 382 -7.44 -9.91 3.01
C GLY A 382 -7.54 -10.44 1.59
N GLU A 383 -7.52 -9.52 0.63
CA GLU A 383 -7.29 -9.86 -0.77
C GLU A 383 -5.78 -10.11 -0.94
N SER A 384 -5.38 -11.24 -1.52
CA SER A 384 -3.99 -11.53 -1.81
C SER A 384 -3.83 -12.02 -3.24
N GLY A 385 -2.73 -11.64 -3.86
CA GLY A 385 -2.33 -12.08 -5.19
C GLY A 385 -0.84 -12.41 -5.18
N PHE A 386 -0.46 -13.43 -5.94
CA PHE A 386 0.94 -13.82 -6.08
C PHE A 386 1.29 -14.00 -7.55
N ALA A 387 2.51 -13.59 -7.90
CA ALA A 387 3.10 -13.80 -9.22
C ALA A 387 4.35 -14.65 -9.06
N LEU A 388 4.48 -15.68 -9.89
CA LEU A 388 5.67 -16.54 -9.92
C LEU A 388 6.44 -16.26 -11.22
N LEU A 389 7.68 -15.79 -11.06
CA LEU A 389 8.58 -15.51 -12.17
C LEU A 389 9.72 -16.53 -12.13
N PHE A 390 9.68 -17.49 -13.05
CA PHE A 390 10.73 -18.50 -13.15
C PHE A 390 11.79 -18.06 -14.18
N PRO A 391 13.09 -18.06 -13.84
CA PRO A 391 14.12 -17.90 -14.84
C PRO A 391 14.15 -19.11 -15.78
N GLN A 392 14.76 -18.95 -16.95
CA GLN A 392 15.06 -20.10 -17.80
C GLN A 392 16.10 -20.99 -17.09
N ILE A 393 15.76 -22.26 -16.86
CA ILE A 393 16.62 -23.25 -16.22
C ILE A 393 16.95 -24.34 -17.24
N GLU A 394 18.23 -24.64 -17.42
CA GLU A 394 18.67 -25.67 -18.37
C GLU A 394 17.97 -27.01 -18.09
N GLY A 395 17.55 -27.76 -19.12
CA GLY A 395 16.93 -29.08 -18.95
C GLY A 395 15.63 -29.11 -18.13
N ILE A 396 15.02 -27.95 -17.86
CA ILE A 396 13.72 -27.83 -17.22
C ILE A 396 12.83 -26.95 -18.10
N LYS A 397 11.68 -27.50 -18.51
CA LYS A 397 10.64 -26.80 -19.25
C LYS A 397 9.49 -26.49 -18.30
N ILE A 398 9.21 -25.21 -18.10
CA ILE A 398 8.04 -24.72 -17.37
C ILE A 398 7.08 -24.13 -18.39
N GLN A 399 5.87 -24.69 -18.49
CA GLN A 399 4.90 -24.29 -19.50
C GLN A 399 3.55 -23.96 -18.83
N PRO A 400 3.05 -22.71 -18.99
CA PRO A 400 1.70 -22.39 -18.55
C PRO A 400 0.66 -23.02 -19.47
N PHE A 401 -0.49 -23.37 -18.91
CA PHE A 401 -1.67 -23.79 -19.66
C PHE A 401 -2.91 -23.11 -19.11
N HIS A 402 -3.90 -22.89 -20.00
CA HIS A 402 -5.16 -22.26 -19.66
C HIS A 402 -6.30 -22.89 -20.47
N PHE A 403 -7.25 -23.49 -19.77
CA PHE A 403 -8.45 -24.10 -20.32
C PHE A 403 -9.67 -23.31 -19.86
N ILE A 404 -10.26 -22.55 -20.79
CA ILE A 404 -11.48 -21.78 -20.53
C ILE A 404 -12.67 -22.73 -20.70
N LYS A 405 -13.57 -22.75 -19.72
CA LYS A 405 -14.82 -23.50 -19.81
C LYS A 405 -15.74 -22.83 -20.84
N ASP A 406 -15.92 -23.46 -21.98
CA ASP A 406 -16.91 -23.06 -22.98
C ASP A 406 -18.30 -23.62 -22.60
N PRO A 407 -19.33 -22.78 -22.42
CA PRO A 407 -20.70 -23.24 -22.19
C PRO A 407 -21.24 -24.15 -23.30
N LYS A 408 -20.71 -24.05 -24.53
CA LYS A 408 -21.15 -24.80 -25.72
C LYS A 408 -20.32 -26.04 -25.98
N ASN A 409 -19.07 -26.10 -25.49
CA ASN A 409 -18.19 -27.24 -25.63
C ASN A 409 -17.60 -27.62 -24.26
N LEU A 410 -18.25 -28.60 -23.61
CA LEU A 410 -17.84 -29.10 -22.31
C LEU A 410 -16.70 -30.12 -22.40
N THR A 411 -16.30 -30.52 -23.60
CA THR A 411 -15.34 -31.61 -23.80
C THR A 411 -13.93 -31.06 -23.86
N LEU A 412 -13.09 -31.46 -22.90
CA LEU A 412 -11.65 -31.25 -22.97
C LEU A 412 -11.06 -32.21 -23.99
N GLU A 413 -10.56 -31.69 -25.11
CA GLU A 413 -10.01 -32.53 -26.17
C GLU A 413 -8.57 -32.93 -25.87
N ARG A 414 -8.24 -34.20 -26.13
CA ARG A 414 -6.88 -34.75 -25.91
C ARG A 414 -5.78 -33.91 -26.57
N HIS A 415 -6.04 -33.38 -27.77
CA HIS A 415 -5.05 -32.59 -28.50
C HIS A 415 -4.64 -31.32 -27.74
N GLN A 416 -5.59 -30.67 -27.04
CA GLN A 416 -5.33 -29.45 -26.25
C GLN A 416 -4.36 -29.74 -25.10
N LEU A 417 -4.53 -30.89 -24.44
CA LEU A 417 -3.64 -31.37 -23.38
C LEU A 417 -2.24 -31.73 -23.91
N THR A 418 -2.15 -32.38 -25.08
CA THR A 418 -0.87 -32.72 -25.70
C THR A 418 -0.10 -31.46 -26.14
N GLU A 419 -0.77 -30.45 -26.70
CA GLU A 419 -0.15 -29.18 -27.14
C GLU A 419 0.54 -28.42 -26.00
N VAL A 420 -0.05 -28.45 -24.81
CA VAL A 420 0.53 -27.80 -23.62
C VAL A 420 1.50 -28.72 -22.85
N GLY A 421 1.82 -29.90 -23.39
CA GLY A 421 2.77 -30.85 -22.82
C GLY A 421 2.27 -31.57 -21.57
N LEU A 422 0.95 -31.62 -21.35
CA LEU A 422 0.32 -32.34 -20.23
C LEU A 422 0.09 -33.83 -20.56
N LEU A 423 -0.02 -34.18 -21.84
CA LEU A 423 -0.07 -35.56 -22.33
C LEU A 423 1.11 -35.88 -23.25
N ASP A 424 1.39 -37.17 -23.40
CA ASP A 424 2.45 -37.71 -24.27
C ASP A 424 3.84 -37.11 -23.99
N ASN A 425 4.07 -36.68 -22.74
CA ASN A 425 5.28 -36.03 -22.27
C ASN A 425 5.95 -36.90 -21.18
N PRO A 426 6.97 -37.72 -21.53
CA PRO A 426 7.64 -38.60 -20.57
C PRO A 426 8.50 -37.85 -19.55
N GLU A 427 8.77 -36.56 -19.78
CA GLU A 427 9.53 -35.69 -18.88
C GLU A 427 8.65 -34.93 -17.89
N LEU A 428 7.32 -34.98 -18.02
CA LEU A 428 6.40 -34.32 -17.07
C LEU A 428 6.62 -34.88 -15.66
N ARG A 429 6.78 -33.99 -14.68
CA ARG A 429 7.01 -34.37 -13.27
C ARG A 429 6.04 -33.69 -12.30
N VAL A 430 5.71 -32.42 -12.54
CA VAL A 430 4.81 -31.65 -11.66
C VAL A 430 3.79 -30.89 -12.48
N VAL A 431 2.55 -30.88 -12.01
CA VAL A 431 1.48 -30.01 -12.48
C VAL A 431 0.92 -29.23 -11.29
N LEU A 432 1.07 -27.90 -11.34
CA LEU A 432 0.32 -26.99 -10.48
C LEU A 432 -0.98 -26.63 -11.17
N VAL A 433 -2.12 -26.84 -10.51
CA VAL A 433 -3.45 -26.68 -11.11
C VAL A 433 -4.37 -25.81 -10.26
N PHE A 434 -5.02 -24.83 -10.89
CA PHE A 434 -5.88 -23.88 -10.23
C PHE A 434 -7.21 -23.75 -10.98
N GLY A 435 -8.31 -24.01 -10.28
CA GLY A 435 -9.64 -23.72 -10.78
C GLY A 435 -10.07 -22.33 -10.34
N TYR A 436 -10.58 -21.50 -11.26
CA TYR A 436 -11.06 -20.15 -10.94
C TYR A 436 -12.54 -19.99 -11.27
N ASN A 437 -13.26 -19.15 -10.53
CA ASN A 437 -14.71 -18.97 -10.64
C ASN A 437 -15.49 -20.30 -10.56
N CYS A 438 -15.05 -21.22 -9.70
CA CYS A 438 -15.60 -22.59 -9.60
C CYS A 438 -17.02 -22.65 -9.02
N CYS A 439 -17.51 -21.57 -8.40
CA CYS A 439 -18.89 -21.44 -7.96
C CYS A 439 -19.91 -21.41 -9.11
N LYS A 440 -19.47 -21.18 -10.36
CA LYS A 440 -20.33 -21.15 -11.54
C LYS A 440 -20.80 -22.55 -11.94
N VAL A 441 -22.02 -22.63 -12.45
CA VAL A 441 -22.66 -23.91 -12.82
C VAL A 441 -21.76 -24.72 -13.78
N GLY A 442 -21.43 -25.94 -13.35
CA GLY A 442 -20.59 -26.88 -14.08
C GLY A 442 -19.08 -26.57 -14.10
N ALA A 443 -18.62 -25.50 -13.43
CA ALA A 443 -17.20 -25.17 -13.37
C ALA A 443 -16.41 -26.19 -12.53
N SER A 444 -16.95 -26.61 -11.38
CA SER A 444 -16.36 -27.69 -10.58
C SER A 444 -16.25 -29.00 -11.35
N ASN A 445 -17.28 -29.38 -12.12
CA ASN A 445 -17.24 -30.60 -12.96
C ASN A 445 -16.17 -30.50 -14.06
N TYR A 446 -16.02 -29.32 -14.66
CA TYR A 446 -14.97 -29.08 -15.66
C TYR A 446 -13.57 -29.17 -15.05
N LEU A 447 -13.38 -28.61 -13.85
CA LEU A 447 -12.14 -28.76 -13.09
C LEU A 447 -11.85 -30.23 -12.78
N GLN A 448 -12.84 -30.98 -12.31
CA GLN A 448 -12.73 -32.42 -12.08
C GLN A 448 -12.32 -33.18 -13.34
N GLN A 449 -12.89 -32.85 -14.50
CA GLN A 449 -12.54 -33.47 -15.78
C GLN A 449 -11.09 -33.18 -16.20
N VAL A 450 -10.59 -31.97 -15.96
CA VAL A 450 -9.18 -31.64 -16.21
C VAL A 450 -8.28 -32.41 -15.25
N VAL A 451 -8.61 -32.41 -13.95
CA VAL A 451 -7.80 -33.08 -12.91
C VAL A 451 -7.78 -34.59 -13.10
N SER A 452 -8.89 -35.21 -13.49
CA SER A 452 -8.97 -36.66 -13.70
C SER A 452 -8.07 -37.16 -14.82
N THR A 453 -7.67 -36.28 -15.75
CA THR A 453 -6.65 -36.57 -16.75
C THR A 453 -5.33 -37.02 -16.10
N PHE A 454 -5.02 -36.48 -14.91
CA PHE A 454 -3.79 -36.77 -14.18
C PHE A 454 -3.93 -37.91 -13.17
N SER A 455 -5.14 -38.46 -12.96
CA SER A 455 -5.43 -39.50 -11.95
C SER A 455 -4.66 -40.79 -12.14
N ASP A 456 -4.14 -41.09 -13.33
CA ASP A 456 -3.32 -42.29 -13.59
C ASP A 456 -1.84 -41.95 -13.87
N MET A 457 -1.48 -40.67 -13.82
CA MET A 457 -0.14 -40.21 -14.18
C MET A 457 0.82 -40.30 -13.00
N ASN A 458 2.06 -40.67 -13.30
CA ASN A 458 3.14 -40.68 -12.33
C ASN A 458 3.79 -39.29 -12.18
N ILE A 459 3.00 -38.33 -11.73
CA ILE A 459 3.40 -36.94 -11.52
C ILE A 459 2.97 -36.45 -10.13
N ILE A 460 3.55 -35.35 -9.67
CA ILE A 460 2.98 -34.56 -8.58
C ILE A 460 1.87 -33.67 -9.14
N LEU A 461 0.71 -33.71 -8.48
CA LEU A 461 -0.38 -32.78 -8.69
C LEU A 461 -0.60 -32.00 -7.39
N ALA A 462 -0.58 -30.68 -7.47
CA ALA A 462 -0.84 -29.81 -6.33
C ALA A 462 -1.55 -28.53 -6.77
N GLY A 463 -2.43 -28.00 -5.94
CA GLY A 463 -3.09 -26.72 -6.20
C GLY A 463 -4.40 -26.58 -5.45
N GLY A 464 -5.34 -25.84 -6.03
CA GLY A 464 -6.61 -25.57 -5.36
C GLY A 464 -7.54 -24.66 -6.14
N GLN A 465 -8.67 -24.33 -5.53
CA GLN A 465 -9.66 -23.42 -6.09
C GLN A 465 -9.38 -21.99 -5.61
N VAL A 466 -9.23 -21.07 -6.56
CA VAL A 466 -9.02 -19.63 -6.32
C VAL A 466 -10.25 -18.85 -6.74
N ASP A 467 -10.46 -17.68 -6.13
CA ASP A 467 -11.63 -16.85 -6.42
C ASP A 467 -11.58 -16.29 -7.85
N ASN A 468 -10.45 -15.72 -8.26
CA ASN A 468 -10.32 -15.05 -9.55
C ASN A 468 -8.92 -15.22 -10.15
N LEU A 469 -8.79 -14.93 -11.45
CA LEU A 469 -7.54 -15.00 -12.20
C LEU A 469 -7.25 -13.68 -12.94
N SER A 470 -6.07 -13.09 -12.71
CA SER A 470 -5.69 -11.78 -13.25
C SER A 470 -4.77 -11.81 -14.49
N SER A 471 -4.78 -12.90 -15.27
CA SER A 471 -3.96 -13.18 -16.48
C SER A 471 -2.60 -13.87 -16.25
N LEU A 472 -2.29 -14.92 -17.03
CA LEU A 472 -0.97 -15.60 -17.02
C LEU A 472 0.00 -15.08 -18.07
N THR A 473 -0.49 -14.53 -19.17
CA THR A 473 0.32 -14.11 -20.30
C THR A 473 -0.35 -12.91 -20.92
N SER A 474 0.26 -11.74 -20.74
CA SER A 474 -0.16 -10.49 -21.37
C SER A 474 0.03 -10.56 -22.89
N GLU A 475 -0.83 -11.30 -23.62
CA GLU A 475 -1.07 -11.08 -25.04
C GLU A 475 -2.54 -11.34 -25.41
N LYS A 476 -3.24 -10.23 -25.68
CA LYS A 476 -4.34 -10.08 -26.66
C LYS A 476 -5.81 -10.39 -26.35
N ASN A 477 -6.23 -10.83 -25.17
CA ASN A 477 -7.67 -10.79 -24.85
C ASN A 477 -7.91 -10.39 -23.38
N PRO A 478 -8.78 -9.41 -23.10
CA PRO A 478 -9.26 -9.21 -21.73
C PRO A 478 -9.96 -10.51 -21.30
N LEU A 479 -9.51 -11.11 -20.20
CA LEU A 479 -10.24 -12.19 -19.55
C LEU A 479 -11.64 -11.66 -19.26
N ASP A 480 -12.65 -12.33 -19.82
CA ASP A 480 -14.03 -12.08 -19.44
C ASP A 480 -14.12 -12.33 -17.93
N ILE A 481 -14.49 -11.30 -17.16
CA ILE A 481 -14.68 -11.38 -15.71
C ILE A 481 -15.68 -12.51 -15.40
N ASP A 482 -16.54 -12.85 -16.38
CA ASP A 482 -17.50 -13.91 -16.27
C ASP A 482 -17.03 -15.33 -16.69
N ALA A 483 -15.81 -15.50 -17.18
CA ALA A 483 -15.29 -16.81 -17.54
C ALA A 483 -14.97 -17.66 -16.29
N ALA A 484 -15.18 -18.97 -16.38
CA ALA A 484 -14.65 -19.96 -15.45
C ALA A 484 -13.70 -20.89 -16.19
N GLY A 485 -12.77 -21.53 -15.49
CA GLY A 485 -11.82 -22.41 -16.16
C GLY A 485 -10.76 -22.97 -15.23
N VAL A 486 -9.77 -23.60 -15.86
CA VAL A 486 -8.62 -24.22 -15.21
C VAL A 486 -7.35 -23.64 -15.77
N VAL A 487 -6.41 -23.36 -14.90
CA VAL A 487 -5.14 -22.76 -15.26
C VAL A 487 -4.03 -23.40 -14.47
N GLY A 488 -2.80 -23.37 -14.98
CA GLY A 488 -1.72 -24.01 -14.25
C GLY A 488 -0.37 -23.91 -14.92
N LEU A 489 0.60 -24.58 -14.28
CA LEU A 489 1.98 -24.66 -14.71
C LEU A 489 2.39 -26.13 -14.75
N SER A 490 2.91 -26.58 -15.89
CA SER A 490 3.55 -27.88 -16.01
C SER A 490 5.06 -27.74 -15.92
N PHE A 491 5.70 -28.64 -15.17
CA PHE A 491 7.15 -28.70 -15.00
C PHE A 491 7.64 -30.04 -15.54
N SER A 492 8.45 -29.96 -16.58
CA SER A 492 9.01 -31.13 -17.27
C SER A 492 10.54 -31.09 -17.25
N GLY A 493 11.16 -32.23 -17.01
CA GLY A 493 12.61 -32.39 -17.04
C GLY A 493 13.09 -33.50 -16.12
N HIS A 494 14.13 -34.20 -16.54
CA HIS A 494 14.68 -35.34 -15.79
C HIS A 494 15.29 -34.99 -14.43
N ARG A 495 15.64 -33.71 -14.22
CA ARG A 495 16.28 -33.22 -12.98
C ARG A 495 15.30 -32.86 -11.88
N ILE A 496 14.01 -32.78 -12.19
CA ILE A 496 12.99 -32.35 -11.24
C ILE A 496 12.76 -33.45 -10.21
N GLN A 497 12.85 -33.09 -8.93
CA GLN A 497 12.41 -33.92 -7.81
C GLN A 497 11.29 -33.18 -7.09
N SER A 498 10.29 -33.91 -6.63
CA SER A 498 9.13 -33.28 -6.02
C SER A 498 8.41 -34.22 -5.08
N ALA A 499 7.83 -33.67 -4.02
CA ALA A 499 7.03 -34.41 -3.05
C ALA A 499 5.88 -33.56 -2.56
N THR A 500 4.79 -34.21 -2.22
CA THR A 500 3.60 -33.63 -1.62
C THR A 500 3.20 -34.42 -0.39
N VAL A 501 2.70 -33.69 0.60
CA VAL A 501 2.02 -34.26 1.75
C VAL A 501 0.66 -33.58 1.91
N LEU A 502 -0.36 -34.38 2.13
CA LEU A 502 -1.69 -33.97 2.54
C LEU A 502 -1.71 -33.91 4.07
N LEU A 503 -2.11 -32.75 4.59
CA LEU A 503 -2.47 -32.56 5.97
C LEU A 503 -4.00 -32.62 6.01
N ASN A 504 -4.56 -33.77 6.40
CA ASN A 504 -6.00 -33.99 6.46
C ASN A 504 -6.63 -33.32 7.69
N GLU A 505 -7.93 -33.55 7.89
CA GLU A 505 -8.71 -32.98 9.01
C GLU A 505 -8.27 -33.45 10.41
N ASP A 506 -7.46 -34.50 10.51
CA ASP A 506 -6.93 -34.97 11.80
C ASP A 506 -5.73 -34.15 12.29
N VAL A 507 -5.07 -33.42 11.37
CA VAL A 507 -3.93 -32.55 11.68
C VAL A 507 -4.44 -31.26 12.30
N SER A 508 -4.60 -31.24 13.62
CA SER A 508 -5.31 -30.19 14.35
C SER A 508 -4.46 -29.44 15.38
N ASP A 509 -3.16 -29.72 15.43
CA ASP A 509 -2.20 -29.02 16.29
C ASP A 509 -0.78 -28.96 15.68
N GLU A 510 0.09 -28.15 16.28
CA GLU A 510 1.50 -28.01 15.85
C GLU A 510 2.23 -29.35 15.75
N LYS A 511 1.97 -30.28 16.68
CA LYS A 511 2.68 -31.56 16.74
C LYS A 511 2.29 -32.47 15.58
N THR A 512 1.00 -32.52 15.24
CA THR A 512 0.50 -33.29 14.10
C THR A 512 0.89 -32.64 12.77
N ALA A 513 0.95 -31.30 12.70
CA ALA A 513 1.47 -30.58 11.54
C ALA A 513 2.97 -30.85 11.33
N GLU A 514 3.77 -30.83 12.40
CA GLU A 514 5.18 -31.22 12.38
C GLU A 514 5.38 -32.68 11.94
N ALA A 515 4.53 -33.60 12.38
CA ALA A 515 4.58 -34.99 11.94
C ALA A 515 4.32 -35.13 10.43
N ALA A 516 3.42 -34.32 9.86
CA ALA A 516 3.22 -34.26 8.41
C ALA A 516 4.45 -33.69 7.69
N MET A 517 5.09 -32.66 8.22
CA MET A 517 6.33 -32.11 7.66
C MET A 517 7.49 -33.09 7.74
N GLN A 518 7.56 -33.90 8.79
CA GLN A 518 8.53 -34.97 8.92
C GLN A 518 8.34 -36.04 7.82
N ARG A 519 7.09 -36.38 7.46
CA ARG A 519 6.80 -37.25 6.31
C ARG A 519 7.31 -36.63 5.01
N LEU A 520 7.09 -35.33 4.80
CA LEU A 520 7.59 -34.62 3.62
C LEU A 520 9.13 -34.60 3.60
N LYS A 521 9.79 -34.39 4.75
CA LYS A 521 11.25 -34.39 4.88
C LYS A 521 11.86 -35.75 4.55
N ALA A 522 11.15 -36.84 4.83
CA ALA A 522 11.58 -38.19 4.49
C ALA A 522 11.74 -38.43 2.97
N ALA A 523 11.16 -37.56 2.12
CA ALA A 523 11.40 -37.58 0.68
C ALA A 523 12.85 -37.24 0.29
N ASN A 524 13.63 -36.68 1.22
CA ASN A 524 15.05 -36.33 1.05
C ASN A 524 15.32 -35.42 -0.17
N ILE A 525 14.42 -34.47 -0.39
CA ILE A 525 14.57 -33.46 -1.45
C ILE A 525 15.59 -32.39 -0.97
N PRO A 526 16.58 -32.01 -1.80
CA PRO A 526 17.51 -30.94 -1.45
C PRO A 526 16.80 -29.63 -1.16
N GLU A 527 17.30 -28.79 -0.25
CA GLU A 527 16.66 -27.49 0.01
C GLU A 527 17.12 -26.39 -0.97
N GLN A 528 18.38 -26.43 -1.40
CA GLN A 528 18.89 -25.48 -2.37
C GLN A 528 18.20 -25.69 -3.73
N ASN A 529 17.76 -24.60 -4.36
CA ASN A 529 17.00 -24.61 -5.61
C ASN A 529 15.65 -25.33 -5.52
N THR A 530 15.07 -25.36 -4.31
CA THR A 530 13.74 -25.93 -4.05
C THR A 530 12.79 -24.83 -3.62
N ILE A 531 11.55 -24.98 -4.05
CA ILE A 531 10.44 -24.09 -3.71
C ILE A 531 9.36 -24.92 -3.04
N GLY A 532 8.84 -24.42 -1.91
CA GLY A 532 7.69 -24.97 -1.22
C GLY A 532 6.40 -24.32 -1.67
N PHE A 533 5.34 -25.11 -1.82
CA PHE A 533 3.98 -24.64 -2.05
C PHE A 533 3.04 -25.10 -0.93
N MET A 534 2.15 -24.22 -0.49
CA MET A 534 1.12 -24.48 0.52
C MET A 534 -0.25 -24.07 -0.04
N PHE A 535 -1.13 -25.03 -0.26
CA PHE A 535 -2.51 -24.77 -0.69
C PHE A 535 -3.43 -25.21 0.43
N ALA A 536 -3.91 -24.26 1.22
CA ALA A 536 -4.69 -24.50 2.43
C ALA A 536 -6.16 -24.16 2.21
N CYS A 537 -7.06 -24.88 2.87
CA CYS A 537 -8.46 -24.51 2.91
C CYS A 537 -8.66 -23.22 3.69
N VAL A 538 -9.56 -22.34 3.26
CA VAL A 538 -10.02 -21.20 4.06
C VAL A 538 -10.62 -21.62 5.42
N GLY A 539 -11.01 -22.89 5.59
CA GLY A 539 -11.44 -23.46 6.86
C GLY A 539 -10.29 -23.83 7.83
N ARG A 540 -9.03 -23.59 7.46
CA ARG A 540 -7.82 -23.91 8.24
C ARG A 540 -7.32 -22.66 8.98
N GLY A 541 -6.08 -22.67 9.45
CA GLY A 541 -5.42 -21.51 10.04
C GLY A 541 -5.85 -21.23 11.49
N PHE A 542 -5.87 -19.96 11.88
CA PHE A 542 -5.94 -19.46 13.24
C PHE A 542 -7.10 -20.05 14.05
N GLN A 543 -8.30 -20.06 13.48
CA GLN A 543 -9.48 -20.58 14.18
C GLN A 543 -9.41 -22.10 14.31
N TYR A 544 -9.01 -22.79 13.24
CA TYR A 544 -8.89 -24.24 13.22
C TYR A 544 -7.86 -24.75 14.24
N TYR A 545 -6.73 -24.05 14.38
CA TYR A 545 -5.68 -24.35 15.35
C TYR A 545 -5.89 -23.70 16.73
N ARG A 546 -7.15 -23.41 17.10
CA ARG A 546 -7.54 -22.92 18.44
C ARG A 546 -6.83 -21.62 18.84
N ALA A 547 -6.95 -20.61 18.00
CA ALA A 547 -6.35 -19.28 18.15
C ALA A 547 -4.81 -19.27 18.10
N LYS A 548 -4.24 -20.21 17.34
CA LYS A 548 -2.81 -20.22 16.99
C LYS A 548 -2.66 -19.97 15.50
N GLY A 549 -2.03 -18.86 15.14
CA GLY A 549 -1.73 -18.56 13.74
C GLY A 549 -0.40 -19.16 13.30
N ASN A 550 -0.20 -19.25 11.99
CA ASN A 550 1.07 -19.62 11.37
C ASN A 550 1.55 -21.06 11.61
N VAL A 551 0.65 -21.97 12.00
CA VAL A 551 1.02 -23.30 12.52
C VAL A 551 1.67 -24.17 11.45
N GLU A 552 1.12 -24.23 10.25
CA GLU A 552 1.62 -25.11 9.20
C GLU A 552 2.87 -24.54 8.53
N ALA A 553 2.92 -23.22 8.35
CA ALA A 553 4.08 -22.49 7.85
C ALA A 553 5.27 -22.56 8.82
N ASP A 554 5.03 -22.47 10.13
CA ASP A 554 6.07 -22.66 11.15
C ASP A 554 6.55 -24.11 11.20
N ALA A 555 5.62 -25.07 11.14
CA ALA A 555 5.98 -26.49 11.04
C ALA A 555 6.84 -26.74 9.81
N PHE A 556 6.48 -26.19 8.63
CA PHE A 556 7.28 -26.30 7.42
C PHE A 556 8.68 -25.71 7.63
N ARG A 557 8.76 -24.48 8.15
CA ARG A 557 10.03 -23.77 8.35
C ARG A 557 10.96 -24.52 9.31
N LYS A 558 10.43 -25.24 10.30
CA LYS A 558 11.21 -26.08 11.22
C LYS A 558 11.99 -27.19 10.49
N PHE A 559 11.41 -27.79 9.45
CA PHE A 559 12.03 -28.88 8.69
C PHE A 559 12.75 -28.43 7.41
N PHE A 560 12.41 -27.25 6.89
CA PHE A 560 12.94 -26.67 5.66
C PHE A 560 13.36 -25.20 5.88
N PRO A 561 14.42 -24.94 6.66
CA PRO A 561 14.83 -23.61 7.07
C PRO A 561 15.20 -22.66 5.93
N SER A 562 15.68 -23.21 4.81
CA SER A 562 16.17 -22.44 3.67
C SER A 562 15.24 -22.45 2.45
N VAL A 563 14.13 -23.20 2.53
CA VAL A 563 13.17 -23.31 1.43
C VAL A 563 12.13 -22.19 1.56
N PRO A 564 11.97 -21.34 0.54
CA PRO A 564 10.88 -20.38 0.52
C PRO A 564 9.54 -21.11 0.34
N LEU A 565 8.52 -20.67 1.09
CA LEU A 565 7.19 -21.24 1.06
C LEU A 565 6.21 -20.22 0.45
N PHE A 566 5.45 -20.64 -0.55
CA PHE A 566 4.47 -19.82 -1.26
C PHE A 566 3.12 -20.51 -1.27
N GLY A 567 2.02 -19.78 -1.33
CA GLY A 567 0.73 -20.41 -1.18
C GLY A 567 -0.44 -19.47 -1.07
N PHE A 568 -1.61 -20.04 -0.86
CA PHE A 568 -2.83 -19.31 -0.55
C PHE A 568 -3.78 -20.15 0.29
N PHE A 569 -4.70 -19.46 0.95
CA PHE A 569 -5.92 -20.03 1.51
C PHE A 569 -7.02 -19.95 0.44
N GLY A 570 -7.62 -21.09 0.08
CA GLY A 570 -8.58 -21.19 -1.02
C GLY A 570 -9.80 -22.05 -0.71
N ASN A 571 -10.71 -22.17 -1.69
CA ASN A 571 -12.01 -22.82 -1.53
C ASN A 571 -12.00 -24.34 -1.77
N GLY A 572 -10.83 -24.96 -1.60
CA GLY A 572 -10.64 -26.39 -1.82
C GLY A 572 -9.25 -26.70 -2.36
N GLU A 573 -8.72 -27.85 -1.97
CA GLU A 573 -7.34 -28.25 -2.25
C GLU A 573 -7.32 -29.38 -3.26
N ILE A 574 -6.29 -29.40 -4.10
CA ILE A 574 -6.10 -30.42 -5.14
C ILE A 574 -4.73 -31.07 -4.94
N GLY A 575 -4.69 -32.37 -4.74
CA GLY A 575 -3.44 -33.12 -4.60
C GLY A 575 -3.58 -34.37 -3.73
N CYS A 576 -2.46 -35.00 -3.40
CA CYS A 576 -2.42 -36.14 -2.48
C CYS A 576 -1.01 -36.34 -1.92
N ASP A 577 -0.86 -37.24 -0.94
CA ASP A 577 0.45 -37.71 -0.47
C ASP A 577 1.21 -38.42 -1.62
N ARG A 578 2.34 -37.86 -2.05
CA ARG A 578 3.14 -38.46 -3.13
C ARG A 578 4.59 -38.01 -3.10
N ILE A 579 5.49 -38.90 -3.54
CA ILE A 579 6.90 -38.58 -3.73
C ILE A 579 7.30 -39.04 -5.13
N VAL A 580 7.88 -38.12 -5.90
CA VAL A 580 8.43 -38.34 -7.23
C VAL A 580 9.90 -37.94 -7.19
N THR A 581 10.78 -38.93 -7.01
CA THR A 581 12.24 -38.77 -7.10
C THR A 581 12.77 -39.74 -8.15
N GLY A 582 13.94 -39.45 -8.74
CA GLY A 582 14.56 -40.33 -9.75
C GLY A 582 14.78 -41.78 -9.30
N ASN A 583 14.70 -42.07 -7.98
CA ASN A 583 15.05 -43.35 -7.38
C ASN A 583 13.84 -44.19 -6.90
N PHE A 584 12.64 -43.62 -6.71
CA PHE A 584 11.42 -44.36 -6.31
C PHE A 584 10.15 -43.50 -6.31
N ILE A 585 8.99 -44.16 -6.37
CA ILE A 585 7.64 -43.60 -6.23
C ILE A 585 6.98 -44.31 -5.05
N LEU A 586 6.56 -43.57 -4.02
CA LEU A 586 6.05 -44.16 -2.77
C LEU A 586 4.52 -44.40 -2.76
N ARG A 587 3.77 -43.90 -3.76
CA ARG A 587 2.38 -44.28 -4.04
C ARG A 587 2.10 -44.15 -5.54
N LYS A 588 1.70 -45.24 -6.20
CA LYS A 588 1.14 -45.17 -7.57
C LYS A 588 -0.28 -44.61 -7.48
N CYS A 589 -0.64 -43.79 -8.46
CA CYS A 589 -2.00 -43.28 -8.67
C CYS A 589 -3.09 -44.36 -8.63
N ASN A 590 -2.79 -45.59 -9.02
CA ASN A 590 -3.77 -46.68 -9.17
C ASN A 590 -4.47 -47.14 -7.87
N GLU A 591 -4.08 -46.63 -6.69
CA GLU A 591 -4.76 -46.90 -5.40
C GLU A 591 -5.65 -45.73 -4.93
N VAL A 592 -5.66 -44.62 -5.67
CA VAL A 592 -6.37 -43.37 -5.39
C VAL A 592 -7.61 -43.36 -6.29
N LYS A 593 -8.81 -43.33 -5.72
CA LYS A 593 -10.05 -43.16 -6.52
C LYS A 593 -10.11 -41.71 -7.02
N ASP A 594 -10.86 -41.43 -8.09
CA ASP A 594 -11.03 -40.06 -8.61
C ASP A 594 -11.47 -39.04 -7.54
N ASP A 595 -12.15 -39.50 -6.49
CA ASP A 595 -12.60 -38.69 -5.35
C ASP A 595 -11.48 -38.29 -4.36
N ASP A 596 -10.28 -38.87 -4.45
CA ASP A 596 -9.20 -38.71 -3.44
C ASP A 596 -8.20 -37.58 -3.78
N LEU A 597 -8.39 -36.87 -4.91
CA LEU A 597 -7.55 -35.73 -5.30
C LEU A 597 -8.12 -34.38 -4.88
N PHE A 598 -9.41 -34.30 -4.58
CA PHE A 598 -10.08 -33.07 -4.15
C PHE A 598 -10.37 -33.14 -2.66
N HIS A 599 -10.00 -32.10 -1.95
CA HIS A 599 -10.11 -32.06 -0.50
C HIS A 599 -10.81 -30.79 -0.01
N SER A 600 -11.26 -30.83 1.23
CA SER A 600 -11.84 -29.71 1.96
C SER A 600 -11.37 -29.78 3.41
N TYR A 601 -11.18 -28.63 4.06
CA TYR A 601 -10.58 -28.57 5.41
C TYR A 601 -9.19 -29.21 5.49
N THR A 602 -8.42 -29.19 4.40
CA THR A 602 -7.06 -29.74 4.34
C THR A 602 -6.04 -28.70 3.88
N THR A 603 -4.76 -29.10 3.84
CA THR A 603 -3.70 -28.39 3.14
C THR A 603 -2.87 -29.39 2.36
N ILE A 604 -2.53 -29.02 1.14
CA ILE A 604 -1.49 -29.67 0.34
C ILE A 604 -0.19 -28.89 0.50
N MET A 605 0.84 -29.54 1.04
CA MET A 605 2.20 -29.01 1.09
C MET A 605 3.04 -29.71 0.02
N ALA A 606 3.61 -28.96 -0.92
CA ALA A 606 4.42 -29.49 -2.02
C ALA A 606 5.85 -28.93 -1.99
N LEU A 607 6.81 -29.72 -2.44
CA LEU A 607 8.18 -29.30 -2.74
C LEU A 607 8.46 -29.55 -4.21
N ILE A 608 9.06 -28.55 -4.88
CA ILE A 608 9.55 -28.68 -6.25
C ILE A 608 11.02 -28.27 -6.26
N HIS A 609 11.90 -29.24 -6.51
CA HIS A 609 13.33 -29.03 -6.68
C HIS A 609 13.67 -28.89 -8.17
N LEU A 610 14.37 -27.81 -8.50
CA LEU A 610 14.75 -27.44 -9.87
C LEU A 610 16.27 -27.52 -10.10
N GLY A 611 17.04 -28.00 -9.12
CA GLY A 611 18.49 -28.11 -9.18
C GLY A 611 18.99 -29.44 -9.79
N SER A 612 20.31 -29.56 -9.93
CA SER A 612 20.95 -30.85 -10.21
C SER A 612 20.85 -31.75 -8.98
N SER A 613 20.50 -33.03 -9.14
CA SER A 613 20.73 -34.02 -8.09
C SER A 613 22.24 -34.15 -7.88
N LYS A 614 22.78 -33.53 -6.84
CA LYS A 614 24.16 -33.81 -6.44
C LYS A 614 24.24 -35.18 -5.81
#